data_AF-I0FE04-F1
#
_entry.id   AF-I0FE04-F1
#
_cell.length_a   1.000
_cell.length_b   1.000
_cell.length_c   1.000
_cell.angle_alpha   90.00
_cell.angle_beta   90.00
_cell.angle_gamma   90.00
#
_symmetry.space_group_name_H-M   'P 1'
#
loop_
_entity.id
_entity.type
_entity.pdbx_description
1 polymer ?
#
loop_
_entity_poly.entity_id
_entity_poly.type
_entity_poly.pdbx_seq_one_letter_code
_entity_poly.pdbx_strand_id
1 'polypeptide(L)'
;MNFVYSRVVLIFCIICFASCGLLQTKNKSRLLQDLKNIDLKSNWKDNLELSNDELGILTFFIDALKDELPKSRASAAHFDIHLKGDLSKVEEYVKRFFLKLHDKGKVKELLGYIKYGRDNSPNVEGRDERLNIDAKEHYRIEVKLASVFDNYFMFLNPPFSGPSVKVPVVDGDPEDKVFNDIKRVCYEYRDSH
;
A
#
# COMPACT_ATOMS: atom_id res chain seq x y z
N MET A 1 -4.38 48.29 24.78
CA MET A 1 -5.07 47.50 23.73
C MET A 1 -4.42 46.12 23.46
N ASN A 2 -3.83 45.44 24.46
CA ASN A 2 -3.09 44.17 24.23
C ASN A 2 -3.73 42.92 24.84
N PHE A 3 -4.78 43.07 25.66
CA PHE A 3 -5.36 41.93 26.39
C PHE A 3 -6.48 41.19 25.61
N VAL A 4 -7.16 41.89 24.69
CA VAL A 4 -8.26 41.33 23.89
C VAL A 4 -7.74 40.50 22.72
N TYR A 5 -6.62 40.92 22.10
CA TYR A 5 -5.98 40.22 20.97
C TYR A 5 -5.48 38.82 21.35
N SER A 6 -4.97 38.66 22.58
CA SER A 6 -4.45 37.37 23.06
C SER A 6 -5.53 36.32 23.28
N ARG A 7 -6.77 36.72 23.64
CA ARG A 7 -7.87 35.77 23.85
C ARG A 7 -8.53 35.33 22.55
N VAL A 8 -8.64 36.23 21.57
CA VAL A 8 -9.19 35.89 20.24
C VAL A 8 -8.27 34.92 19.49
N VAL A 9 -6.94 35.10 19.57
CA VAL A 9 -5.97 34.16 18.98
C VAL A 9 -6.02 32.79 19.65
N LEU A 10 -6.15 32.73 20.98
CA LEU A 10 -6.24 31.46 21.72
C LEU A 10 -7.52 30.68 21.38
N ILE A 11 -8.65 31.38 21.24
CA ILE A 11 -9.93 30.78 20.83
C ILE A 11 -9.86 30.31 19.37
N PHE A 12 -9.25 31.07 18.46
CA PHE A 12 -9.05 30.65 17.07
C PHE A 12 -8.14 29.41 16.98
N CYS A 13 -7.06 29.35 17.77
CA CYS A 13 -6.21 28.17 17.87
C CYS A 13 -7.01 26.94 18.35
N ILE A 14 -7.81 27.06 19.41
CA ILE A 14 -8.61 25.93 19.92
C ILE A 14 -9.64 25.46 18.88
N ILE A 15 -10.28 26.37 18.15
CA ILE A 15 -11.23 26.03 17.08
C ILE A 15 -10.50 25.37 15.90
N CYS A 16 -9.33 25.86 15.50
CA CYS A 16 -8.50 25.22 14.47
C CYS A 16 -8.02 23.82 14.88
N PHE A 17 -7.60 23.62 16.14
CA PHE A 17 -7.20 22.31 16.66
C PHE A 17 -8.37 21.32 16.75
N ALA A 18 -9.55 21.78 17.20
CA ALA A 18 -10.75 20.95 17.22
C ALA A 18 -11.20 20.57 15.80
N SER A 19 -11.10 21.49 14.83
CA SER A 19 -11.45 21.24 13.43
C SER A 19 -10.47 20.29 12.75
N CYS A 20 -9.16 20.42 13.04
CA CYS A 20 -8.12 19.59 12.44
C CYS A 20 -8.10 18.16 13.02
N GLY A 21 -8.32 18.01 14.33
CA GLY A 21 -8.45 16.69 14.97
C GLY A 21 -9.74 15.95 14.59
N LEU A 22 -10.84 16.68 14.36
CA LEU A 22 -12.11 16.11 13.91
C LEU A 22 -12.08 15.65 12.44
N LEU A 23 -11.32 16.33 11.57
CA LEU A 23 -11.10 15.92 10.17
C LEU A 23 -10.26 14.64 10.08
N GLN A 24 -9.23 14.50 10.92
CA GLN A 24 -8.34 13.33 10.92
C GLN A 24 -9.00 12.08 11.51
N THR A 25 -9.77 12.23 12.59
CA THR A 25 -10.59 11.14 13.14
C THR A 25 -11.70 10.72 12.19
N LYS A 26 -12.30 11.65 11.43
CA LYS A 26 -13.22 11.32 10.34
C LYS A 26 -12.59 10.47 9.25
N ASN A 27 -11.36 10.75 8.81
CA ASN A 27 -10.70 9.94 7.77
C ASN A 27 -10.36 8.53 8.25
N LYS A 28 -9.84 8.36 9.48
CA LYS A 28 -9.59 7.03 10.06
C LYS A 28 -10.88 6.26 10.33
N SER A 29 -11.91 6.95 10.83
CA SER A 29 -13.27 6.41 10.98
C SER A 29 -13.85 5.98 9.64
N ARG A 30 -13.72 6.81 8.60
CA ARG A 30 -14.19 6.51 7.24
C ARG A 30 -13.41 5.36 6.63
N LEU A 31 -12.10 5.27 6.84
CA LEU A 31 -11.27 4.12 6.44
C LEU A 31 -11.73 2.82 7.10
N LEU A 32 -11.97 2.85 8.41
CA LEU A 32 -12.48 1.70 9.16
C LEU A 32 -13.94 1.37 8.82
N GLN A 33 -14.75 2.37 8.47
CA GLN A 33 -16.12 2.19 7.99
C GLN A 33 -16.16 1.64 6.57
N ASP A 34 -15.29 2.11 5.67
CA ASP A 34 -15.15 1.60 4.31
C ASP A 34 -14.69 0.13 4.35
N LEU A 35 -13.74 -0.23 5.22
CA LEU A 35 -13.36 -1.63 5.45
C LEU A 35 -14.52 -2.47 6.01
N LYS A 36 -15.30 -1.93 6.96
CA LYS A 36 -16.48 -2.60 7.54
C LYS A 36 -17.68 -2.71 6.59
N ASN A 37 -17.79 -1.81 5.61
CA ASN A 37 -18.92 -1.75 4.67
C ASN A 37 -18.71 -2.58 3.41
N ILE A 38 -17.51 -3.11 3.16
CA ILE A 38 -17.30 -4.05 2.08
C ILE A 38 -18.01 -5.35 2.44
N ASP A 39 -18.97 -5.78 1.63
CA ASP A 39 -19.71 -7.03 1.84
C ASP A 39 -18.72 -8.20 1.97
N LEU A 40 -18.70 -8.82 3.15
CA LEU A 40 -17.78 -9.91 3.52
C LEU A 40 -18.33 -11.28 3.11
N LYS A 41 -19.58 -11.36 2.60
CA LYS A 41 -20.23 -12.65 2.27
C LYS A 41 -20.06 -13.12 0.83
N SER A 42 -19.83 -12.22 -0.14
CA SER A 42 -19.50 -12.63 -1.51
C SER A 42 -17.99 -12.75 -1.70
N ASN A 43 -17.56 -13.73 -2.50
CA ASN A 43 -16.17 -13.80 -2.95
C ASN A 43 -15.94 -12.59 -3.86
N TRP A 44 -15.36 -11.52 -3.32
CA TRP A 44 -15.15 -10.25 -4.02
C TRP A 44 -14.40 -10.36 -5.34
N LYS A 45 -13.66 -11.44 -5.55
CA LYS A 45 -13.01 -11.78 -6.82
C LYS A 45 -14.04 -11.96 -7.94
N ASP A 46 -15.23 -12.45 -7.63
CA ASP A 46 -16.33 -12.65 -8.59
C ASP A 46 -16.86 -11.29 -9.09
N ASN A 47 -16.84 -10.26 -8.25
CA ASN A 47 -17.25 -8.90 -8.62
C ASN A 47 -16.27 -8.20 -9.57
N LEU A 48 -15.09 -8.77 -9.81
CA LEU A 48 -14.06 -8.17 -10.66
C LEU A 48 -14.13 -8.63 -12.12
N GLU A 49 -15.05 -9.56 -12.45
CA GLU A 49 -15.25 -10.08 -13.81
C GLU A 49 -13.94 -10.55 -14.46
N LEU A 50 -13.12 -11.27 -13.68
CA LEU A 50 -11.81 -11.76 -14.09
C LEU A 50 -11.92 -13.11 -14.81
N SER A 51 -11.08 -13.29 -15.82
CA SER A 51 -10.79 -14.59 -16.42
C SER A 51 -10.03 -15.50 -15.44
N ASN A 52 -9.99 -16.81 -15.74
CA ASN A 52 -9.22 -17.77 -14.94
C ASN A 52 -7.73 -17.41 -14.87
N ASP A 53 -7.16 -16.92 -15.97
CA ASP A 53 -5.77 -16.47 -16.01
C ASP A 53 -5.55 -15.29 -15.07
N GLU A 54 -6.41 -14.26 -15.14
CA GLU A 54 -6.36 -13.08 -14.28
C GLU A 54 -6.55 -13.43 -12.79
N LEU A 55 -7.44 -14.39 -12.47
CA LEU A 55 -7.59 -14.94 -11.12
C LEU A 55 -6.33 -15.65 -10.65
N GLY A 56 -5.65 -16.37 -11.55
CA GLY A 56 -4.35 -16.98 -11.28
C GLY A 56 -3.28 -15.93 -10.94
N ILE A 57 -3.25 -14.80 -11.66
CA ILE A 57 -2.33 -13.69 -11.36
C ILE A 57 -2.66 -13.04 -10.02
N LEU A 58 -3.94 -12.79 -9.73
CA LEU A 58 -4.36 -12.23 -8.45
C LEU A 58 -4.00 -13.14 -7.28
N THR A 59 -4.16 -14.45 -7.46
CA THR A 59 -3.79 -15.44 -6.44
C THR A 59 -2.28 -15.44 -6.21
N PHE A 60 -1.49 -15.45 -7.29
CA PHE A 60 -0.04 -15.28 -7.21
C PHE A 60 0.35 -14.01 -6.43
N PHE A 61 -0.31 -12.88 -6.70
CA PHE A 61 -0.03 -11.63 -5.99
C PHE A 61 -0.30 -11.75 -4.49
N ILE A 62 -1.46 -12.29 -4.09
CA ILE A 62 -1.81 -12.48 -2.68
C ILE A 62 -0.81 -13.41 -1.97
N ASP A 63 -0.45 -14.51 -2.62
CA ASP A 63 0.47 -15.50 -2.04
C ASP A 63 1.87 -14.92 -1.89
N ALA A 64 2.35 -14.15 -2.88
CA ALA A 64 3.61 -13.42 -2.80
C ALA A 64 3.64 -12.47 -1.60
N LEU A 65 2.56 -11.71 -1.37
CA LEU A 65 2.47 -10.81 -0.20
C LEU A 65 2.49 -11.61 1.11
N LYS A 66 1.72 -12.69 1.21
CA LYS A 66 1.66 -13.49 2.44
C LYS A 66 2.97 -14.20 2.76
N ASP A 67 3.71 -14.63 1.74
CA ASP A 67 5.01 -15.28 1.93
C ASP A 67 6.10 -14.27 2.27
N GLU A 68 6.15 -13.13 1.58
CA GLU A 68 7.28 -12.20 1.69
C GLU A 68 7.12 -11.14 2.79
N LEU A 69 5.90 -10.65 3.09
CA LEU A 69 5.70 -9.62 4.13
C LEU A 69 6.19 -10.02 5.53
N PRO A 70 6.00 -11.27 6.02
CA PRO A 70 6.50 -11.68 7.33
C PRO A 70 8.02 -11.84 7.39
N LYS A 71 8.70 -11.89 6.24
CA LYS A 71 10.15 -12.09 6.20
C LYS A 71 10.83 -10.75 6.49
N SER A 72 11.75 -10.74 7.46
CA SER A 72 12.52 -9.55 7.87
C SER A 72 13.35 -8.90 6.76
N ARG A 73 13.44 -9.52 5.58
CA ARG A 73 14.23 -9.08 4.43
C ARG A 73 13.42 -8.27 3.42
N ALA A 74 12.12 -8.51 3.33
CA ALA A 74 11.24 -7.54 2.71
C ALA A 74 11.31 -6.31 3.61
N SER A 75 11.41 -5.11 3.05
CA SER A 75 11.41 -3.84 3.80
C SER A 75 10.03 -3.56 4.44
N ALA A 76 9.37 -4.60 4.97
CA ALA A 76 7.96 -4.69 5.32
C ALA A 76 7.68 -4.21 6.75
N ALA A 77 8.36 -3.14 7.16
CA ALA A 77 8.22 -2.61 8.51
C ALA A 77 6.78 -2.16 8.81
N HIS A 78 6.04 -1.72 7.80
CA HIS A 78 4.69 -1.20 7.98
C HIS A 78 3.66 -2.32 8.20
N PHE A 79 3.85 -3.48 7.60
CA PHE A 79 3.05 -4.69 7.85
C PHE A 79 3.07 -5.06 9.34
N ASP A 80 4.26 -5.16 9.93
CA ASP A 80 4.38 -5.47 11.36
C ASP A 80 3.83 -4.35 12.25
N ILE A 81 4.09 -3.09 11.91
CA ILE A 81 3.62 -1.95 12.70
C ILE A 81 2.08 -1.82 12.67
N HIS A 82 1.45 -1.98 11.50
CA HIS A 82 0.02 -1.68 11.31
C HIS A 82 -0.86 -2.92 11.37
N LEU A 83 -0.39 -4.04 10.83
CA LEU A 83 -1.13 -5.29 10.82
C LEU A 83 -0.71 -6.24 11.94
N LYS A 84 0.36 -5.95 12.70
CA LYS A 84 0.85 -6.77 13.81
C LYS A 84 1.21 -8.21 13.38
N GLY A 85 1.72 -8.36 12.16
CA GLY A 85 2.02 -9.67 11.60
C GLY A 85 0.78 -10.48 11.17
N ASP A 86 -0.42 -9.88 11.19
CA ASP A 86 -1.67 -10.59 10.91
C ASP A 86 -1.90 -10.80 9.41
N LEU A 87 -1.49 -11.97 8.93
CA LEU A 87 -1.65 -12.40 7.54
C LEU A 87 -3.11 -12.43 7.06
N SER A 88 -4.08 -12.59 7.98
CA SER A 88 -5.50 -12.59 7.59
C SER A 88 -5.96 -11.24 7.04
N LYS A 89 -5.28 -10.15 7.44
CA LYS A 89 -5.59 -8.79 6.98
C LYS A 89 -4.99 -8.46 5.62
N VAL A 90 -3.99 -9.21 5.15
CA VAL A 90 -3.39 -8.97 3.82
C VAL A 90 -4.48 -9.05 2.75
N GLU A 91 -5.32 -10.09 2.79
CA GLU A 91 -6.41 -10.25 1.83
C GLU A 91 -7.44 -9.13 1.90
N GLU A 92 -7.73 -8.59 3.08
CA GLU A 92 -8.66 -7.48 3.26
C GLU A 92 -8.15 -6.19 2.58
N TYR A 93 -6.86 -5.92 2.72
CA TYR A 93 -6.22 -4.76 2.08
C TYR A 93 -6.10 -4.94 0.57
N VAL A 94 -5.77 -6.15 0.10
CA VAL A 94 -5.77 -6.47 -1.34
C VAL A 94 -7.17 -6.34 -1.92
N LYS A 95 -8.20 -6.90 -1.25
CA LYS A 95 -9.60 -6.75 -1.62
C LYS A 95 -9.96 -5.30 -1.83
N ARG A 96 -9.68 -4.46 -0.83
CA ARG A 96 -9.96 -3.03 -0.90
C ARG A 96 -9.23 -2.36 -2.07
N PHE A 97 -7.94 -2.62 -2.21
CA PHE A 97 -7.11 -2.06 -3.28
C PHE A 97 -7.69 -2.37 -4.66
N PHE A 98 -8.04 -3.63 -4.90
CA PHE A 98 -8.61 -4.08 -6.17
C PHE A 98 -10.01 -3.52 -6.42
N LEU A 99 -10.87 -3.41 -5.40
CA LEU A 99 -12.18 -2.77 -5.56
C LEU A 99 -12.05 -1.29 -5.92
N LYS A 100 -11.10 -0.57 -5.32
CA LYS A 100 -10.83 0.83 -5.67
C LYS A 100 -10.26 0.99 -7.08
N LEU A 101 -9.42 0.06 -7.53
CA LEU A 101 -8.96 0.04 -8.91
C LEU A 101 -10.05 -0.38 -9.90
N HIS A 102 -11.00 -1.21 -9.46
CA HIS A 102 -12.15 -1.63 -10.26
C HIS A 102 -13.04 -0.43 -10.59
N ASP A 103 -13.34 0.41 -9.60
CA ASP A 103 -14.06 1.67 -9.77
C ASP A 103 -13.38 2.61 -10.78
N LYS A 104 -12.06 2.44 -10.99
CA LYS A 104 -11.24 3.21 -11.93
C LYS A 104 -10.99 2.52 -13.27
N GLY A 105 -11.47 1.29 -13.46
CA GLY A 105 -11.22 0.48 -14.66
C GLY A 105 -9.77 0.01 -14.84
N LYS A 106 -8.97 -0.04 -13.77
CA LYS A 106 -7.51 -0.33 -13.82
C LYS A 106 -7.11 -1.76 -13.42
N VAL A 107 -8.06 -2.60 -13.03
CA VAL A 107 -7.76 -3.95 -12.50
C VAL A 107 -7.02 -4.81 -13.52
N LYS A 108 -7.54 -4.91 -14.75
CA LYS A 108 -6.94 -5.75 -15.79
C LYS A 108 -5.55 -5.25 -16.20
N GLU A 109 -5.36 -3.93 -16.23
CA GLU A 109 -4.07 -3.30 -16.49
C GLU A 109 -3.04 -3.67 -15.41
N LEU A 110 -3.41 -3.56 -14.13
CA LEU A 110 -2.54 -3.96 -13.02
C LEU A 110 -2.14 -5.44 -13.11
N LEU A 111 -3.11 -6.33 -13.36
CA LEU A 111 -2.85 -7.76 -13.50
C LEU A 111 -1.94 -8.05 -14.70
N GLY A 112 -2.06 -7.28 -15.78
CA GLY A 112 -1.13 -7.33 -16.91
C GLY A 112 0.32 -7.03 -16.51
N TYR A 113 0.54 -6.00 -15.69
CA TYR A 113 1.89 -5.66 -15.18
C TYR A 113 2.45 -6.76 -14.27
N ILE A 114 1.64 -7.27 -13.33
CA ILE A 114 2.07 -8.35 -12.43
C ILE A 114 2.41 -9.62 -13.22
N LYS A 115 1.58 -9.99 -14.20
CA LYS A 115 1.85 -11.12 -15.11
C LYS A 115 3.17 -10.93 -15.83
N TYR A 116 3.41 -9.74 -16.39
CA TYR A 116 4.66 -9.45 -17.08
C TYR A 116 5.87 -9.60 -16.16
N GLY A 117 5.86 -9.02 -14.96
CA GLY A 117 6.97 -9.13 -14.01
C GLY A 117 7.23 -10.57 -13.56
N ARG A 118 6.18 -11.36 -13.35
CA ARG A 118 6.29 -12.79 -13.04
C ARG A 118 6.94 -13.58 -14.18
N ASP A 119 6.41 -13.42 -15.39
CA ASP A 119 6.83 -14.19 -16.56
C ASP A 119 8.21 -13.75 -17.09
N ASN A 120 8.71 -12.57 -16.68
CA ASN A 120 9.98 -11.99 -17.09
C ASN A 120 10.90 -11.69 -15.90
N SER A 121 10.95 -12.61 -14.92
CA SER A 121 11.84 -12.45 -13.76
C SER A 121 13.30 -12.28 -14.19
N PRO A 122 14.04 -11.34 -13.58
CA PRO A 122 15.39 -11.00 -14.03
C PRO A 122 16.37 -12.14 -13.77
N ASN A 123 17.21 -12.44 -14.77
CA ASN A 123 18.27 -13.44 -14.65
C ASN A 123 19.53 -12.80 -14.06
N VAL A 124 19.48 -12.51 -12.76
CA VAL A 124 20.59 -11.88 -12.02
C VAL A 124 21.35 -12.94 -11.24
N GLU A 125 22.68 -12.95 -11.37
CA GLU A 125 23.58 -13.83 -10.62
C GLU A 125 24.47 -13.02 -9.67
N GLY A 126 24.99 -13.66 -8.63
CA GLY A 126 25.89 -13.05 -7.66
C GLY A 126 25.19 -12.44 -6.45
N ARG A 127 25.86 -11.50 -5.77
CA ARG A 127 25.31 -10.77 -4.62
C ARG A 127 25.06 -9.33 -4.99
N ASP A 128 24.00 -8.77 -4.44
CA ASP A 128 23.86 -7.32 -4.38
C ASP A 128 24.95 -6.77 -3.44
N GLU A 129 25.92 -6.05 -3.98
CA GLU A 129 27.08 -5.57 -3.22
C GLU A 129 26.70 -4.56 -2.12
N ARG A 130 25.59 -3.85 -2.29
CA ARG A 130 25.13 -2.84 -1.32
C ARG A 130 24.43 -3.48 -0.13
N LEU A 131 23.66 -4.54 -0.39
CA LEU A 131 22.87 -5.22 0.63
C LEU A 131 23.56 -6.48 1.18
N ASN A 132 24.59 -6.99 0.50
CA ASN A 132 25.25 -8.28 0.77
C ASN A 132 24.26 -9.46 0.83
N ILE A 133 23.23 -9.39 -0.02
CA ILE A 133 22.19 -10.42 -0.18
C ILE A 133 22.36 -11.06 -1.56
N ASP A 134 21.93 -12.31 -1.69
CA ASP A 134 21.82 -12.97 -2.99
C ASP A 134 20.96 -12.12 -3.94
N ALA A 135 21.53 -11.75 -5.10
CA ALA A 135 20.88 -10.84 -6.04
C ALA A 135 19.61 -11.47 -6.62
N LYS A 136 19.66 -12.77 -6.91
CA LYS A 136 18.52 -13.51 -7.41
C LYS A 136 17.35 -13.44 -6.42
N GLU A 137 17.61 -13.68 -5.14
CA GLU A 137 16.60 -13.57 -4.09
C GLU A 137 16.09 -12.13 -3.92
N HIS A 138 16.98 -11.13 -3.89
CA HIS A 138 16.58 -9.73 -3.70
C HIS A 138 15.74 -9.18 -4.86
N TYR A 139 15.95 -9.70 -6.07
CA TYR A 139 15.29 -9.27 -7.30
C TYR A 139 14.13 -10.16 -7.75
N ARG A 140 13.73 -11.14 -6.91
CA ARG A 140 12.47 -11.86 -7.09
C ARG A 140 11.30 -10.88 -7.08
N ILE A 141 10.39 -11.06 -8.03
CA ILE A 141 9.24 -10.16 -8.20
C ILE A 141 8.35 -10.16 -6.95
N GLU A 142 8.24 -11.30 -6.25
CA GLU A 142 7.46 -11.44 -5.02
C GLU A 142 7.97 -10.50 -3.92
N VAL A 143 9.30 -10.43 -3.74
CA VAL A 143 9.94 -9.54 -2.77
C VAL A 143 9.66 -8.08 -3.11
N LYS A 144 9.76 -7.71 -4.39
CA LYS A 144 9.49 -6.34 -4.85
C LYS A 144 8.03 -5.96 -4.70
N LEU A 145 7.11 -6.85 -5.05
CA LEU A 145 5.67 -6.65 -4.87
C LEU A 145 5.31 -6.47 -3.40
N ALA A 146 5.86 -7.28 -2.51
CA ALA A 146 5.67 -7.14 -1.06
C ALA A 146 6.25 -5.83 -0.52
N SER A 147 7.45 -5.45 -0.94
CA SER A 147 8.07 -4.17 -0.56
C SER A 147 7.24 -2.96 -1.01
N VAL A 148 6.71 -2.98 -2.23
CA VAL A 148 5.83 -1.91 -2.73
C VAL A 148 4.50 -1.88 -1.98
N PHE A 149 3.87 -3.04 -1.79
CA PHE A 149 2.57 -3.12 -1.14
C PHE A 149 2.64 -2.79 0.35
N ASP A 150 3.80 -2.98 0.99
CA ASP A 150 4.01 -2.52 2.37
C ASP A 150 3.81 -1.00 2.52
N ASN A 151 4.19 -0.21 1.51
CA ASN A 151 3.93 1.23 1.50
C ASN A 151 2.43 1.55 1.48
N TYR A 152 1.60 0.67 0.92
CA TYR A 152 0.14 0.85 0.94
C TYR A 152 -0.39 0.82 2.38
N PHE A 153 0.14 -0.05 3.25
CA PHE A 153 -0.23 -0.07 4.67
C PHE A 153 0.11 1.26 5.35
N MET A 154 1.28 1.84 5.05
CA MET A 154 1.70 3.15 5.54
C MET A 154 0.78 4.26 5.03
N PHE A 155 0.43 4.28 3.74
CA PHE A 155 -0.44 5.33 3.18
C PHE A 155 -1.84 5.31 3.77
N LEU A 156 -2.36 4.11 4.09
CA LEU A 156 -3.65 3.95 4.73
C LEU A 156 -3.61 4.18 6.24
N ASN A 157 -2.45 4.03 6.88
CA ASN A 157 -2.27 4.17 8.32
C ASN A 157 -1.04 5.03 8.66
N PRO A 158 -0.97 6.30 8.23
CA PRO A 158 0.23 7.10 8.42
C PRO A 158 0.60 7.17 9.91
N PRO A 159 1.88 6.96 10.29
CA PRO A 159 2.31 7.09 11.67
C PRO A 159 2.02 8.52 12.13
N PHE A 160 1.52 8.67 13.36
CA PHE A 160 1.14 9.95 13.97
C PHE A 160 2.17 11.04 13.64
N SER A 161 1.72 12.12 12.99
CA SER A 161 2.50 13.33 12.78
C SER A 161 2.66 14.08 14.11
N GLY A 162 3.57 13.63 14.96
CA GLY A 162 4.15 14.48 16.00
C GLY A 162 4.95 15.62 15.34
N PRO A 163 5.14 16.77 16.02
CA PRO A 163 5.59 18.03 15.40
C PRO A 163 7.00 18.04 14.80
N SER A 164 7.71 16.91 14.73
CA SER A 164 9.08 16.84 14.22
C SER A 164 9.36 15.75 13.19
N VAL A 165 8.36 14.97 12.77
CA VAL A 165 8.52 14.02 11.66
C VAL A 165 7.68 14.55 10.52
N LYS A 166 8.32 15.12 9.50
CA LYS A 166 7.69 15.34 8.19
C LYS A 166 7.42 13.96 7.60
N VAL A 167 6.33 13.33 8.01
CA VAL A 167 5.73 12.24 7.25
C VAL A 167 5.45 12.83 5.87
N PRO A 168 5.85 12.20 4.76
CA PRO A 168 5.49 12.69 3.45
C PRO A 168 3.96 12.69 3.42
N VAL A 169 3.38 13.88 3.48
CA VAL A 169 1.98 14.07 3.10
C VAL A 169 1.93 13.58 1.66
N VAL A 170 1.31 12.42 1.45
CA VAL A 170 1.12 11.89 0.11
C VAL A 170 0.07 12.77 -0.52
N ASP A 171 0.51 13.73 -1.32
CA ASP A 171 -0.34 14.44 -2.25
C ASP A 171 -0.76 13.43 -3.32
N GLY A 172 -2.01 12.97 -3.29
CA GLY A 172 -2.56 12.04 -4.28
C GLY A 172 -3.25 10.80 -3.70
N ASP A 173 -3.85 10.04 -4.62
CA ASP A 173 -4.61 8.83 -4.33
C ASP A 173 -3.64 7.65 -4.03
N PRO A 174 -3.70 7.04 -2.83
CA PRO A 174 -2.82 5.94 -2.44
C PRO A 174 -2.84 4.76 -3.41
N GLU A 175 -4.01 4.43 -3.94
CA GLU A 175 -4.20 3.32 -4.85
C GLU A 175 -3.52 3.59 -6.21
N ASP A 176 -3.60 4.83 -6.72
CA ASP A 176 -2.87 5.21 -7.94
C ASP A 176 -1.35 5.21 -7.75
N LYS A 177 -0.87 5.59 -6.56
CA LYS A 177 0.56 5.57 -6.25
C LYS A 177 1.10 4.15 -6.22
N VAL A 178 0.44 3.26 -5.47
CA VAL A 178 0.82 1.84 -5.38
C VAL A 178 0.71 1.14 -6.73
N PHE A 179 -0.31 1.47 -7.53
CA PHE A 179 -0.43 0.98 -8.91
C PHE A 179 0.80 1.33 -9.76
N ASN A 180 1.25 2.60 -9.73
CA ASN A 180 2.42 3.04 -10.49
C ASN A 180 3.73 2.43 -9.97
N ASP A 181 3.84 2.23 -8.66
CA ASP A 181 4.98 1.57 -8.04
C ASP A 181 5.06 0.10 -8.46
N ILE A 182 3.92 -0.63 -8.47
CA ILE A 182 3.83 -2.00 -8.99
C ILE A 182 4.23 -2.04 -10.45
N LYS A 183 3.67 -1.15 -11.28
CA LYS A 183 4.04 -1.04 -12.71
C LYS A 183 5.55 -0.91 -12.88
N ARG A 184 6.17 0.01 -12.14
CA ARG A 184 7.62 0.26 -12.21
C ARG A 184 8.43 -0.98 -11.84
N VAL A 185 8.17 -1.63 -10.71
CA VAL A 185 8.97 -2.80 -10.29
C VAL A 185 8.77 -4.00 -11.22
N CYS A 186 7.62 -4.11 -11.89
CA CYS A 186 7.40 -5.11 -12.92
C CYS A 186 8.16 -4.83 -14.24
N TYR A 187 8.62 -3.60 -14.48
CA TYR A 187 9.36 -3.19 -15.68
C TYR A 187 10.83 -2.80 -15.46
N GLU A 188 11.28 -2.66 -14.21
CA GLU A 188 12.59 -2.08 -13.81
C GLU A 188 13.82 -2.79 -14.40
N TYR A 189 13.68 -3.94 -15.08
CA TYR A 189 14.77 -4.71 -15.67
C TYR A 189 14.97 -4.56 -17.19
N ARG A 190 14.37 -3.54 -17.81
CA ARG A 190 14.67 -3.21 -19.23
C ARG A 190 15.76 -2.14 -19.41
N ASP A 191 16.07 -1.33 -18.41
CA ASP A 191 16.89 -0.12 -18.60
C ASP A 191 18.39 -0.30 -18.29
N SER A 192 18.83 -1.53 -18.00
CA SER A 192 20.25 -1.86 -17.77
C SER A 192 20.82 -2.73 -18.90
N HIS A 193 20.80 -2.21 -20.14
CA HIS A 193 21.59 -2.71 -21.27
C HIS A 193 22.40 -1.56 -21.88
#